data_AF-A0A1H8ED52-F1
#
_entry.id   AF-A0A1H8ED52-F1
#
_cell.length_a   1.000
_cell.length_b   1.000
_cell.length_c   1.000
_cell.angle_alpha   90.00
_cell.angle_beta   90.00
_cell.angle_gamma   90.00
#
_symmetry.space_group_name_H-M   'P 1'
#
loop_
_entity.id
_entity.type
_entity.pdbx_description
1 polymer ?
#
loop_
_entity_poly.entity_id
_entity_poly.type
_entity_poly.pdbx_seq_one_letter_code
_entity_poly.pdbx_strand_id
1 'polypeptide(L)'
;MPLSPDDFAQLQEMQTLCTALEDDLCQLRKFGKFLSSVDERYRKLGALYQAHWMELSESADLDDNQRQQIQAMVAEGSFSVLDQDTIWNALSDTNQEYLRLLKSLAQKIQ
;
A
#
# COMPACT_ATOMS: atom_id res chain seq x y z
N MET A 1 23.68 -36.49 -31.94
CA MET A 1 22.35 -37.13 -31.83
C MET A 1 21.34 -36.06 -31.46
N PRO A 2 20.11 -36.11 -32.00
CA PRO A 2 19.02 -35.27 -31.49
C PRO A 2 18.66 -35.68 -30.06
N LEU A 3 18.11 -34.72 -29.30
CA LEU A 3 17.55 -34.96 -27.97
C LEU A 3 16.40 -35.99 -28.04
N SER A 4 16.19 -36.73 -26.95
CA SER A 4 14.99 -37.55 -26.84
C SER A 4 13.75 -36.64 -26.75
N PRO A 5 12.56 -37.12 -27.15
CA PRO A 5 11.32 -36.35 -27.02
C PRO A 5 11.04 -35.91 -25.57
N ASP A 6 11.39 -36.75 -24.59
CA ASP A 6 11.18 -36.47 -23.17
C ASP A 6 12.11 -35.37 -22.68
N ASP A 7 13.39 -35.41 -23.06
CA ASP A 7 14.34 -34.35 -22.71
C ASP A 7 13.95 -33.01 -23.36
N PHE A 8 13.44 -33.05 -24.60
CA PHE A 8 12.97 -31.85 -25.27
C PHE A 8 11.72 -31.25 -24.61
N ALA A 9 10.77 -32.09 -24.18
CA ALA A 9 9.58 -31.63 -23.46
C ALA A 9 9.95 -30.97 -22.11
N GLN A 10 10.91 -31.54 -21.37
CA GLN A 10 11.42 -30.93 -20.15
C GLN A 10 12.05 -29.55 -20.41
N LEU A 11 12.84 -29.41 -21.48
CA LEU A 11 13.43 -28.12 -21.84
C LEU A 11 12.36 -27.06 -22.19
N GLN A 12 11.25 -27.46 -22.81
CA GLN A 12 10.13 -26.54 -23.09
C GLN A 12 9.42 -26.09 -21.82
N GLU A 13 9.21 -26.99 -20.86
CA GLU A 13 8.64 -26.66 -19.55
C GLU A 13 9.57 -25.72 -18.78
N MET A 14 10.86 -26.03 -18.72
CA MET A 14 11.87 -25.16 -18.10
C MET A 14 11.87 -23.76 -18.72
N GLN A 15 11.82 -23.67 -20.06
CA GLN A 15 11.78 -22.37 -20.74
C GLN A 15 10.53 -21.57 -20.36
N THR A 16 9.37 -22.24 -20.27
CA THR A 16 8.11 -21.61 -19.85
C THR A 16 8.18 -21.09 -18.42
N LEU A 17 8.73 -21.90 -17.51
CA LEU A 17 8.91 -21.52 -16.10
C LEU A 17 9.91 -20.38 -15.93
N CYS A 18 11.01 -20.38 -16.68
CA CYS A 18 11.98 -19.28 -16.66
C CYS A 18 11.32 -17.96 -17.06
N THR A 19 10.56 -17.94 -18.16
CA THR A 19 9.86 -16.74 -18.60
C THR A 19 8.81 -16.27 -17.59
N ALA A 20 8.08 -17.20 -16.95
CA ALA A 20 7.14 -16.85 -15.90
C ALA A 20 7.84 -16.22 -14.67
N LEU A 21 8.93 -16.82 -14.20
CA LEU A 21 9.70 -16.30 -13.07
C LEU A 21 10.30 -14.92 -13.34
N GLU A 22 10.72 -14.65 -14.58
CA GLU A 22 11.20 -13.31 -14.96
C GLU A 22 10.11 -12.24 -14.85
N ASP A 23 8.87 -12.55 -15.26
CA ASP A 23 7.73 -11.63 -15.06
C ASP A 23 7.36 -11.49 -13.58
N ASP A 24 7.29 -12.59 -12.84
CA ASP A 24 7.03 -12.57 -11.40
C ASP A 24 8.03 -11.67 -10.65
N LEU A 25 9.32 -11.76 -11.00
CA LEU A 25 10.36 -10.89 -10.44
C LEU A 25 10.12 -9.40 -10.76
N CYS A 26 9.64 -9.09 -11.97
CA CYS A 26 9.24 -7.73 -12.34
C CYS A 26 8.08 -7.23 -11.47
N GLN A 27 7.06 -8.07 -11.24
CA GLN A 27 5.92 -7.73 -10.39
C GLN A 27 6.32 -7.54 -8.92
N LEU A 28 7.18 -8.41 -8.38
CA LEU A 28 7.71 -8.29 -7.02
C LEU A 28 8.47 -6.97 -6.82
N ARG A 29 9.26 -6.53 -7.80
CA ARG A 29 9.94 -5.23 -7.77
C ARG A 29 8.97 -4.06 -7.78
N LYS A 30 7.91 -4.12 -8.60
CA LYS A 30 6.85 -3.09 -8.62
C LYS A 30 6.11 -3.03 -7.28
N PHE A 31 5.78 -4.19 -6.72
CA PHE A 31 5.15 -4.30 -5.41
C PHE A 31 6.02 -3.69 -4.32
N GLY A 32 7.34 -3.97 -4.33
CA GLY A 32 8.29 -3.34 -3.40
C GLY A 32 8.28 -1.81 -3.47
N LYS A 33 8.29 -1.24 -4.68
CA LYS A 33 8.19 0.23 -4.86
C LYS A 33 6.87 0.78 -4.35
N PHE A 34 5.77 0.09 -4.62
CA PHE A 34 4.46 0.47 -4.12
C PHE A 34 4.43 0.52 -2.58
N LEU A 35 4.97 -0.50 -1.91
CA LEU A 35 5.06 -0.53 -0.44
C LEU A 35 5.87 0.63 0.11
N SER A 36 6.99 1.00 -0.52
CA SER A 36 7.77 2.18 -0.13
C SER A 36 6.94 3.47 -0.22
N SER A 37 6.18 3.65 -1.29
CA SER A 37 5.31 4.83 -1.42
C SER A 37 4.15 4.85 -0.42
N VAL A 38 3.62 3.69 -0.02
CA VAL A 38 2.63 3.62 1.07
C VAL A 38 3.27 4.04 2.40
N ASP A 39 4.51 3.61 2.69
CA ASP A 39 5.22 3.95 3.93
C ASP A 39 5.52 5.45 4.01
N GLU A 40 5.94 6.06 2.90
CA GLU A 40 6.10 7.52 2.80
C GLU A 40 4.80 8.27 3.12
N ARG A 41 3.66 7.84 2.54
CA ARG A 41 2.35 8.45 2.82
C ARG A 41 1.92 8.25 4.27
N TYR A 42 2.09 7.04 4.79
CA TYR A 42 1.77 6.69 6.17
C TYR A 42 2.53 7.57 7.16
N ARG A 43 3.85 7.67 7.00
CA ARG A 43 4.71 8.51 7.86
C ARG A 43 4.35 9.99 7.76
N LYS A 44 4.10 10.48 6.54
CA LYS A 44 3.72 11.87 6.32
C LYS A 44 2.38 12.21 6.97
N LEU A 45 1.37 11.34 6.79
CA LEU A 45 0.06 11.51 7.43
C LEU A 45 0.17 11.44 8.96
N GLY A 46 0.93 10.47 9.48
CA GLY A 46 1.17 10.33 10.91
C GLY A 46 1.86 11.55 11.52
N ALA A 47 2.85 12.12 10.83
CA ALA A 47 3.53 13.34 11.27
C ALA A 47 2.57 14.55 11.32
N LEU A 48 1.71 14.72 10.30
CA LEU A 48 0.70 15.80 10.28
C LEU A 48 -0.33 15.63 11.41
N TYR A 49 -0.77 14.38 11.63
CA TYR A 49 -1.72 14.04 12.68
C TYR A 49 -1.19 14.36 14.08
N GLN A 50 0.07 13.99 14.35
CA GLN A 50 0.70 14.20 15.65
C GLN A 50 1.09 15.65 15.92
N ALA A 51 1.48 16.40 14.88
CA ALA A 51 2.03 17.74 15.06
C ALA A 51 0.96 18.80 15.28
N HIS A 52 -0.05 18.86 14.39
CA HIS A 52 -0.92 20.04 14.31
C HIS A 52 -2.39 19.71 14.13
N TRP A 53 -2.75 18.46 13.86
CA TRP A 53 -4.14 18.16 13.48
C TRP A 53 -5.14 18.53 14.58
N MET A 54 -4.87 18.21 15.85
CA MET A 54 -5.78 18.51 16.96
C MET A 54 -5.98 20.02 17.15
N GLU A 55 -4.90 20.80 17.05
CA GLU A 55 -4.96 22.26 17.08
C GLU A 55 -5.79 22.80 15.91
N LEU A 56 -5.57 22.26 14.71
CA LEU A 56 -6.25 22.71 13.49
C LEU A 56 -7.74 22.32 13.49
N SER A 57 -8.09 21.09 13.86
CA SER A 57 -9.47 20.57 13.81
C SER A 57 -10.38 21.23 14.84
N GLU A 58 -9.84 21.57 16.02
CA GLU A 58 -10.54 22.26 17.11
C GLU A 58 -10.40 23.78 17.03
N SER A 59 -9.57 24.32 16.11
CA SER A 59 -9.40 25.77 15.98
C SER A 59 -10.73 26.44 15.65
N ALA A 60 -11.03 27.49 16.41
CA ALA A 60 -12.14 28.40 16.14
C ALA A 60 -11.93 29.23 14.85
N ASP A 61 -10.74 29.15 14.25
CA ASP A 61 -10.32 29.92 13.08
C ASP A 61 -10.65 29.24 11.73
N LEU A 62 -11.04 27.96 11.74
CA LEU A 62 -11.55 27.28 10.55
C LEU A 62 -12.96 27.81 10.22
N ASP A 63 -13.02 28.73 9.26
CA ASP A 63 -14.29 29.28 8.79
C ASP A 63 -15.12 28.27 7.99
N ASP A 64 -16.40 28.56 7.83
CA ASP A 64 -17.35 27.67 7.14
C ASP A 64 -16.95 27.41 5.67
N ASN A 65 -16.28 28.36 5.01
CA ASN A 65 -15.83 28.21 3.63
C ASN A 65 -14.69 27.19 3.54
N GLN A 66 -13.69 27.30 4.41
CA GLN A 66 -12.58 26.36 4.50
C GLN A 66 -13.06 24.96 4.86
N ARG A 67 -14.02 24.83 5.79
CA ARG A 67 -14.65 23.54 6.12
C ARG A 67 -15.36 22.93 4.92
N GLN A 68 -16.11 23.72 4.16
CA GLN A 68 -16.76 23.26 2.93
C GLN A 68 -15.76 22.83 1.84
N GLN A 69 -14.65 23.56 1.69
CA GLN A 69 -13.60 23.17 0.74
C GLN A 69 -12.97 21.83 1.10
N ILE A 70 -12.67 21.59 2.37
CA ILE A 70 -12.16 20.30 2.85
C ILE A 70 -13.21 19.21 2.62
N GLN A 71 -14.48 19.49 2.92
CA GLN A 71 -15.57 18.53 2.70
C GLN A 71 -15.76 18.18 1.21
N ALA A 72 -15.56 19.13 0.30
CA ALA A 72 -15.63 18.90 -1.14
C ALA A 72 -14.50 18.02 -1.68
N MET A 73 -13.40 17.86 -0.93
CA MET A 73 -12.30 16.96 -1.27
C MET A 73 -12.55 15.52 -0.82
N VAL A 74 -13.58 15.26 -0.01
CA VAL A 74 -13.90 13.93 0.50
C VAL A 74 -14.45 13.08 -0.65
N ALA A 75 -13.74 12.01 -0.98
CA ALA A 75 -14.19 11.06 -1.99
C ALA A 75 -15.46 10.33 -1.53
N GLU A 76 -16.28 9.88 -2.49
CA GLU A 76 -17.48 9.11 -2.20
C GLU A 76 -17.17 7.87 -1.34
N GLY A 77 -17.94 7.66 -0.28
CA GLY A 77 -17.74 6.56 0.68
C GLY A 77 -16.58 6.75 1.67
N SER A 78 -15.93 7.92 1.68
CA SER A 78 -14.86 8.27 2.64
C SER A 78 -15.33 9.26 3.71
N PHE A 79 -14.58 9.37 4.79
CA PHE A 79 -14.81 10.34 5.86
C PHE A 79 -13.86 11.53 5.75
N SER A 80 -14.24 12.65 6.35
CA SER A 80 -13.44 13.88 6.33
C SER A 80 -12.27 13.77 7.29
N VAL A 81 -11.14 14.40 6.96
CA VAL A 81 -10.03 14.55 7.91
C VAL A 81 -10.40 15.40 9.12
N LEU A 82 -11.50 16.16 9.07
CA LEU A 82 -12.01 16.91 10.22
C LEU A 82 -12.79 16.03 11.21
N ASP A 83 -13.17 14.82 10.81
CA ASP A 83 -13.82 13.87 11.71
C ASP A 83 -12.79 13.21 12.63
N GLN A 84 -13.16 12.95 13.88
CA GLN A 84 -12.23 12.53 14.95
C GLN A 84 -11.43 11.27 14.61
N ASP A 85 -12.04 10.29 13.94
CA ASP A 85 -11.43 8.97 13.77
C ASP A 85 -10.83 8.73 12.38
N THR A 86 -11.05 9.61 11.40
CA THR A 86 -10.67 9.34 10.00
C THR A 86 -9.19 9.06 9.83
N ILE A 87 -8.35 9.94 10.38
CA ILE A 87 -6.90 9.81 10.25
C ILE A 87 -6.40 8.63 11.09
N TRP A 88 -6.93 8.46 12.31
CA TRP A 88 -6.57 7.35 13.17
C TRP A 88 -6.91 6.00 12.52
N ASN A 89 -8.11 5.85 11.96
CA ASN A 89 -8.54 4.65 11.24
C ASN A 89 -7.61 4.37 10.05
N ALA A 90 -7.34 5.37 9.20
CA ALA A 90 -6.46 5.20 8.05
C ALA A 90 -5.05 4.72 8.45
N LEU A 91 -4.48 5.28 9.53
CA LEU A 91 -3.18 4.84 10.05
C LEU A 91 -3.27 3.43 10.67
N SER A 92 -4.28 3.17 11.50
CA SER A 92 -4.48 1.88 12.18
C SER A 92 -4.64 0.75 11.17
N ASP A 93 -5.53 0.91 10.19
CA ASP A 93 -5.82 -0.08 9.16
C ASP A 93 -4.59 -0.36 8.31
N THR A 94 -3.87 0.70 7.90
CA THR A 94 -2.61 0.55 7.15
C THR A 94 -1.58 -0.26 7.94
N ASN A 95 -1.41 0.01 9.23
CA ASN A 95 -0.48 -0.71 10.08
C ASN A 95 -0.90 -2.18 10.27
N GLN A 96 -2.20 -2.46 10.41
CA GLN A 96 -2.72 -3.83 10.51
C GLN A 96 -2.45 -4.63 9.23
N GLU A 97 -2.68 -4.03 8.05
CA GLU A 97 -2.39 -4.67 6.77
C GLU A 97 -0.89 -4.91 6.58
N TYR A 98 -0.03 -3.98 6.99
CA TYR A 98 1.41 -4.19 6.97
C TYR A 98 1.83 -5.39 7.84
N LEU A 99 1.30 -5.49 9.06
CA LEU A 99 1.60 -6.62 9.93
C LEU A 99 1.11 -7.95 9.33
N ARG A 100 -0.07 -7.96 8.70
CA ARG A 100 -0.60 -9.13 8.01
C ARG A 100 0.30 -9.54 6.83
N LEU A 101 0.73 -8.57 6.04
CA LEU A 101 1.64 -8.79 4.91
C LEU A 101 2.99 -9.34 5.39
N LEU A 102 3.60 -8.72 6.40
CA LEU A 102 4.89 -9.16 6.96
C LEU A 102 4.82 -10.60 7.47
N LYS A 103 3.75 -10.96 8.18
CA LYS A 103 3.52 -12.35 8.63
C LYS A 103 3.41 -13.32 7.45
N SER A 104 2.67 -12.93 6.40
CA SER A 104 2.48 -13.75 5.21
C SER A 104 3.77 -13.94 4.41
N LEU A 105 4.63 -12.91 4.36
CA LEU A 105 5.94 -12.99 3.72
C LEU A 105 6.93 -13.83 4.54
N ALA A 106 6.94 -13.67 5.87
CA ALA A 106 7.80 -14.46 6.74
C ALA A 106 7.54 -15.97 6.61
N GLN A 107 6.27 -16.37 6.44
CA GLN A 107 5.88 -17.78 6.21
C GLN A 107 6.38 -18.35 4.88
N LYS A 108 6.70 -17.50 3.88
CA LYS A 108 7.15 -17.93 2.55
C LYS A 108 8.67 -18.05 2.42
N ILE A 109 9.42 -17.55 3.40
CA ILE A 109 10.89 -17.53 3.41
C ILE A 109 11.45 -18.64 4.33
N GLN A 110 10.58 -19.44 4.96
CA GLN A 110 10.92 -20.64 5.73
C GLN A 110 11.00 -21.87 4.83
#